data_AF-A0A644WZZ4-F1
#
_entry.id   AF-A0A644WZZ4-F1
#
_cell.length_a   1.000
_cell.length_b   1.000
_cell.length_c   1.000
_cell.angle_alpha   90.00
_cell.angle_beta   90.00
_cell.angle_gamma   90.00
#
_symmetry.space_group_name_H-M   'P 1'
#
loop_
_entity.id
_entity.type
_entity.pdbx_description
1 polymer ?
#
loop_
_entity_poly.entity_id
_entity_poly.type
_entity_poly.pdbx_seq_one_letter_code
_entity_poly.pdbx_strand_id
1 'polypeptide(L)'
;MVHSTGANNPNLRRYVGPDDGLLGTASSSNWNTATPGGLEVCVHAFIGKLADCSIATYQTLPWNMRGWHAGGPANNSYIGFEICEDGLTDASYFFAVYQEAIDLCVYLCKLYGLTEQNIICHSEGYAKGIASNHADVMHWFPKHGKSMDTFRAAVKAALFEQEDEDMTQETFNTLMDTWQDQNDPLYRTLDDVPSYWKDDATALVKAGAIKGDGVISFGVRASTLKAAIINKRYTDNKNK
;
A
#
# COMPACT_ATOMS: atom_id res chain seq x y z
N MET A 1 4.86 -15.08 3.50
CA MET A 1 6.10 -15.63 4.04
C MET A 1 7.13 -15.60 2.93
N VAL A 2 8.17 -14.80 3.13
CA VAL A 2 9.24 -14.63 2.16
C VAL A 2 10.19 -15.81 2.28
N HIS A 3 10.42 -16.50 1.17
CA HIS A 3 11.40 -17.57 1.06
C HIS A 3 12.49 -17.24 0.05
N SER A 4 13.57 -18.00 0.09
CA SER A 4 14.53 -18.06 -1.01
C SER A 4 15.00 -19.48 -1.26
N THR A 5 15.24 -19.79 -2.53
CA THR A 5 15.38 -21.17 -3.02
C THR A 5 16.56 -21.97 -2.47
N GLY A 6 17.52 -21.32 -1.79
CA GLY A 6 18.71 -21.95 -1.22
C GLY A 6 19.67 -22.55 -2.25
N ALA A 7 19.52 -22.20 -3.53
CA ALA A 7 20.28 -22.77 -4.62
C ALA A 7 20.73 -21.70 -5.61
N ASN A 8 22.00 -21.74 -6.02
CA ASN A 8 22.59 -20.84 -7.02
C ASN A 8 22.01 -21.09 -8.42
N ASN A 9 20.77 -20.65 -8.63
CA ASN A 9 20.09 -20.65 -9.90
C ASN A 9 19.04 -19.52 -9.93
N PRO A 10 19.35 -18.39 -10.58
CA PRO A 10 18.46 -17.23 -10.58
C PRO A 10 17.29 -17.36 -11.56
N ASN A 11 17.20 -18.44 -12.35
CA ASN A 11 16.26 -18.52 -13.47
C ASN A 11 14.94 -19.18 -13.06
N LEU A 12 13.82 -18.54 -13.37
CA LEU A 12 12.48 -19.08 -13.09
C LEU A 12 12.26 -20.44 -13.76
N ARG A 13 12.74 -20.64 -15.00
CA ARG A 13 12.66 -21.93 -15.71
C ARG A 13 13.28 -23.12 -14.98
N ARG A 14 14.09 -22.88 -13.94
CA ARG A 14 14.57 -23.96 -13.06
C ARG A 14 13.44 -24.56 -12.23
N TYR A 15 12.51 -23.72 -11.77
CA TYR A 15 11.48 -24.06 -10.78
C TYR A 15 10.07 -24.02 -11.36
N VAL A 16 9.84 -23.25 -12.42
CA VAL A 16 8.53 -23.05 -13.04
C VAL A 16 8.54 -23.59 -14.46
N GLY A 17 7.40 -24.14 -14.89
CA GLY A 17 7.15 -24.58 -16.25
C GLY A 17 5.64 -24.73 -16.50
N PRO A 18 5.20 -25.09 -17.72
CA PRO A 18 6.01 -25.33 -18.92
C PRO A 18 6.58 -24.04 -19.54
N ASP A 19 7.28 -24.15 -20.65
CA ASP A 19 7.68 -23.00 -21.47
C ASP A 19 6.43 -22.32 -22.06
N ASP A 20 6.20 -21.07 -21.65
CA ASP A 20 5.09 -20.22 -22.08
C ASP A 20 5.53 -19.14 -23.09
N GLY A 21 6.78 -19.19 -23.56
CA GLY A 21 7.40 -18.19 -24.41
C GLY A 21 8.13 -17.08 -23.65
N LEU A 22 7.96 -16.96 -22.32
CA LEU A 22 8.65 -15.99 -21.46
C LEU A 22 9.67 -16.67 -20.54
N LEU A 23 9.29 -17.80 -19.93
CA LEU A 23 10.16 -18.61 -19.07
C LEU A 23 11.32 -19.24 -19.86
N GLY A 24 11.04 -19.65 -21.11
CA GLY A 24 11.91 -20.54 -21.88
C GLY A 24 11.84 -21.98 -21.38
N THR A 25 12.70 -22.84 -21.95
CA THR A 25 12.61 -24.29 -21.71
C THR A 25 12.82 -24.64 -20.23
N ALA A 26 11.78 -25.22 -19.62
CA ALA A 26 11.78 -25.62 -18.22
C ALA A 26 12.82 -26.73 -17.93
N SER A 27 13.43 -26.65 -16.75
CA SER A 27 14.34 -27.68 -16.25
C SER A 27 13.59 -28.94 -15.87
N SER A 28 14.23 -30.10 -15.95
CA SER A 28 13.67 -31.37 -15.45
C SER A 28 13.44 -31.41 -13.94
N SER A 29 13.99 -30.47 -13.17
CA SER A 29 13.74 -30.35 -11.72
C SER A 29 12.77 -29.21 -11.37
N ASN A 30 11.94 -28.79 -12.31
CA ASN A 30 10.89 -27.82 -12.03
C ASN A 30 9.85 -28.38 -11.05
N TRP A 31 9.10 -27.46 -10.43
CA TRP A 31 8.10 -27.75 -9.41
C TRP A 31 6.69 -27.90 -9.99
N ASN A 32 6.51 -27.81 -11.30
CA ASN A 32 5.24 -28.11 -11.95
C ASN A 32 5.08 -29.63 -12.13
N THR A 33 5.07 -30.34 -11.00
CA THR A 33 4.87 -31.78 -10.88
C THR A 33 4.20 -32.07 -9.54
N ALA A 34 3.54 -33.22 -9.40
CA ALA A 34 2.78 -33.55 -8.20
C ALA A 34 3.63 -33.61 -6.93
N THR A 35 4.88 -34.08 -7.05
CA THR A 35 5.84 -34.18 -5.94
C THR A 35 7.24 -33.72 -6.39
N PRO A 36 7.53 -32.40 -6.36
CA PRO A 36 8.84 -31.88 -6.75
C PRO A 36 9.96 -32.52 -5.95
N GLY A 37 10.88 -33.21 -6.64
CA GLY A 37 11.95 -33.97 -5.97
C GLY A 37 11.46 -35.11 -5.06
N GLY A 38 10.22 -35.58 -5.24
CA GLY A 38 9.58 -36.58 -4.38
C GLY A 38 9.00 -36.01 -3.08
N LEU A 39 8.89 -34.69 -2.94
CA LEU A 39 8.41 -34.00 -1.75
C LEU A 39 7.01 -33.39 -1.97
N GLU A 40 6.23 -33.30 -0.89
CA GLU A 40 4.94 -32.59 -0.86
C GLU A 40 5.18 -31.11 -0.56
N VAL A 41 5.71 -30.39 -1.55
CA VAL A 41 6.08 -28.97 -1.44
C VAL A 41 5.45 -28.14 -2.55
N CYS A 42 4.94 -26.97 -2.19
CA CYS A 42 4.41 -26.01 -3.15
C CYS A 42 4.34 -24.61 -2.54
N VAL A 43 4.56 -23.60 -3.38
CA VAL A 43 4.52 -22.17 -3.04
C VAL A 43 3.57 -21.45 -4.00
N HIS A 44 3.13 -20.26 -3.61
CA HIS A 44 2.15 -19.50 -4.38
C HIS A 44 2.76 -18.75 -5.55
N ALA A 45 4.03 -18.39 -5.45
CA ALA A 45 4.76 -17.75 -6.53
C ALA A 45 6.27 -17.97 -6.42
N PHE A 46 6.95 -17.73 -7.53
CA PHE A 46 8.41 -17.59 -7.62
C PHE A 46 8.77 -16.22 -8.16
N ILE A 47 9.91 -15.68 -7.74
CA ILE A 47 10.53 -14.46 -8.25
C ILE A 47 11.90 -14.81 -8.82
N GLY A 48 12.22 -14.37 -10.03
CA GLY A 48 13.54 -14.62 -10.63
C GLY A 48 13.64 -14.17 -12.09
N LYS A 49 14.69 -14.61 -12.79
CA LYS A 49 14.97 -14.26 -14.19
C LYS A 49 14.08 -15.02 -15.17
N LEU A 50 13.53 -14.30 -16.13
CA LEU A 50 12.97 -14.83 -17.39
C LEU A 50 14.07 -15.16 -18.40
N ALA A 51 13.67 -15.72 -19.54
CA ALA A 51 14.60 -16.09 -20.62
C ALA A 51 15.37 -14.88 -21.18
N ASP A 52 14.78 -13.69 -21.16
CA ASP A 52 15.40 -12.43 -21.58
C ASP A 52 16.19 -11.72 -20.46
N CYS A 53 16.37 -12.38 -19.30
CA CYS A 53 17.03 -11.88 -18.10
C CYS A 53 16.30 -10.78 -17.33
N SER A 54 15.09 -10.37 -17.74
CA SER A 54 14.22 -9.52 -16.91
C SER A 54 13.76 -10.28 -15.66
N ILE A 55 13.36 -9.55 -14.61
CA ILE A 55 12.84 -10.12 -13.37
C ILE A 55 11.32 -10.14 -13.43
N ALA A 56 10.71 -11.22 -12.95
CA ALA A 56 9.27 -11.34 -12.85
C ALA A 56 8.85 -12.15 -11.62
N THR A 57 7.65 -11.84 -11.11
CA THR A 57 6.87 -12.74 -10.27
C THR A 57 6.02 -13.69 -11.13
N TYR A 58 6.13 -14.99 -10.87
CA TYR A 58 5.32 -16.03 -11.51
C TYR A 58 4.45 -16.73 -10.47
N GLN A 59 3.13 -16.50 -10.55
CA GLN A 59 2.17 -17.16 -9.67
C GLN A 59 1.97 -18.63 -10.08
N THR A 60 2.15 -19.54 -9.14
CA THR A 60 2.06 -20.99 -9.32
C THR A 60 0.91 -21.64 -8.56
N LEU A 61 0.34 -20.96 -7.55
CA LEU A 61 -0.90 -21.36 -6.89
C LEU A 61 -1.83 -20.16 -6.68
N PRO A 62 -3.16 -20.36 -6.65
CA PRO A 62 -4.09 -19.33 -6.21
C PRO A 62 -3.75 -18.83 -4.81
N TRP A 63 -3.78 -17.51 -4.59
CA TRP A 63 -3.45 -16.88 -3.31
C TRP A 63 -4.32 -17.33 -2.13
N ASN A 64 -5.54 -17.79 -2.42
CA ASN A 64 -6.51 -18.29 -1.45
C ASN A 64 -6.47 -19.82 -1.25
N MET A 65 -5.50 -20.50 -1.87
CA MET A 65 -5.28 -21.92 -1.68
C MET A 65 -4.23 -22.15 -0.60
N ARG A 66 -4.34 -23.25 0.14
CA ARG A 66 -3.31 -23.67 1.09
C ARG A 66 -2.07 -24.16 0.32
N GLY A 67 -0.89 -23.62 0.66
CA GLY A 67 0.41 -24.14 0.21
C GLY A 67 1.07 -25.10 1.21
N TRP A 68 2.18 -25.70 0.78
CA TRP A 68 3.07 -26.55 1.60
C TRP A 68 4.50 -26.01 1.54
N HIS A 69 4.69 -24.81 2.06
CA HIS A 69 5.94 -24.05 1.91
C HIS A 69 6.70 -23.84 3.24
N ALA A 70 6.01 -23.88 4.37
CA ALA A 70 6.58 -23.53 5.66
C ALA A 70 6.93 -24.73 6.55
N GLY A 71 6.55 -25.96 6.19
CA GLY A 71 6.80 -27.14 7.04
C GLY A 71 6.18 -27.06 8.44
N GLY A 72 5.10 -26.30 8.62
CA GLY A 72 4.47 -26.07 9.93
C GLY A 72 3.12 -25.36 9.87
N PRO A 73 2.57 -24.92 11.02
CA PRO A 73 1.28 -24.21 11.12
C PRO A 73 1.10 -23.04 10.16
N ALA A 74 2.18 -22.36 9.76
CA ALA A 74 2.13 -21.25 8.82
C ALA A 74 1.57 -21.62 7.44
N ASN A 75 1.62 -22.90 7.04
CA ASN A 75 0.95 -23.37 5.82
C ASN A 75 -0.56 -23.07 5.81
N ASN A 76 -1.20 -22.94 6.97
CA ASN A 76 -2.63 -22.69 7.07
C ASN A 76 -3.01 -21.20 7.11
N SER A 77 -2.03 -20.29 7.15
CA SER A 77 -2.28 -18.86 7.43
C SER A 77 -1.41 -17.87 6.66
N TYR A 78 -0.45 -18.34 5.85
CA TYR A 78 0.43 -17.46 5.07
C TYR A 78 0.44 -17.83 3.59
N ILE A 79 0.54 -16.80 2.76
CA ILE A 79 0.95 -16.91 1.36
C ILE A 79 2.48 -17.01 1.33
N GLY A 80 3.06 -18.14 0.95
CA GLY A 80 4.50 -18.32 0.72
C GLY A 80 4.92 -18.11 -0.74
N PHE A 81 6.02 -17.41 -0.98
CA PHE A 81 6.66 -17.27 -2.29
C PHE A 81 8.18 -17.41 -2.19
N GLU A 82 8.82 -17.86 -3.26
CA GLU A 82 10.26 -18.15 -3.34
C GLU A 82 11.00 -17.12 -4.19
N ILE A 83 12.10 -16.58 -3.67
CA ILE A 83 13.05 -15.79 -4.46
C ILE A 83 14.17 -16.70 -4.96
N CYS A 84 14.34 -16.79 -6.28
CA CYS A 84 15.42 -17.55 -6.90
C CYS A 84 16.77 -16.93 -6.52
N GLU A 85 17.69 -17.72 -5.96
CA GLU A 85 18.99 -17.20 -5.53
C GLU A 85 20.01 -17.23 -6.67
N ASP A 86 20.94 -16.28 -6.65
CA ASP A 86 22.20 -16.40 -7.38
C ASP A 86 23.26 -17.07 -6.49
N GLY A 87 24.55 -16.82 -6.74
CA GLY A 87 25.64 -17.21 -5.85
C GLY A 87 25.71 -16.40 -4.54
N LEU A 88 24.66 -15.65 -4.17
CA LEU A 88 24.59 -14.76 -3.01
C LEU A 88 25.53 -13.55 -3.07
N THR A 89 25.96 -13.17 -4.27
CA THR A 89 27.05 -12.17 -4.44
C THR A 89 26.75 -11.10 -5.46
N ASP A 90 25.85 -11.35 -6.41
CA ASP A 90 25.42 -10.37 -7.41
C ASP A 90 24.46 -9.36 -6.77
N ALA A 91 25.01 -8.21 -6.39
CA ALA A 91 24.22 -7.14 -5.79
C ALA A 91 23.16 -6.59 -6.74
N SER A 92 23.45 -6.47 -8.04
CA SER A 92 22.50 -5.94 -9.02
C SER A 92 21.30 -6.86 -9.17
N TYR A 93 21.54 -8.17 -9.27
CA TYR A 93 20.46 -9.15 -9.27
C TYR A 93 19.68 -9.13 -7.96
N PHE A 94 20.36 -9.15 -6.81
CA PHE A 94 19.72 -9.10 -5.50
C PHE A 94 18.77 -7.90 -5.39
N PHE A 95 19.22 -6.69 -5.72
CA PHE A 95 18.37 -5.51 -5.62
C PHE A 95 17.16 -5.55 -6.56
N ALA A 96 17.30 -6.16 -7.74
CA ALA A 96 16.19 -6.31 -8.67
C ALA A 96 15.12 -7.27 -8.13
N VAL A 97 15.49 -8.45 -7.63
CA VAL A 97 14.52 -9.39 -7.03
C VAL A 97 14.00 -8.93 -5.67
N TYR A 98 14.79 -8.16 -4.92
CA TYR A 98 14.36 -7.53 -3.67
C TYR A 98 13.27 -6.49 -3.93
N GLN A 99 13.40 -5.69 -4.99
CA GLN A 99 12.36 -4.74 -5.39
C GLN A 99 11.09 -5.47 -5.86
N GLU A 100 11.22 -6.48 -6.73
CA GLU A 100 10.07 -7.29 -7.18
C GLU A 100 9.34 -7.96 -5.99
N ALA A 101 10.09 -8.42 -4.98
CA ALA A 101 9.50 -8.98 -3.76
C ALA A 101 8.76 -7.91 -2.92
N ILE A 102 9.25 -6.67 -2.87
CA ILE A 102 8.53 -5.55 -2.26
C ILE A 102 7.21 -5.34 -3.01
N ASP A 103 7.26 -5.24 -4.34
CA ASP A 103 6.10 -4.94 -5.18
C ASP A 103 5.02 -6.03 -5.05
N LEU A 104 5.42 -7.31 -5.03
CA LEU A 104 4.53 -8.43 -4.74
C LEU A 104 3.90 -8.32 -3.35
N CYS A 105 4.67 -7.98 -2.33
CA CYS A 105 4.15 -7.79 -0.97
C CYS A 105 3.17 -6.62 -0.89
N VAL A 106 3.45 -5.48 -1.55
CA VAL A 106 2.53 -4.34 -1.64
C VAL A 106 1.22 -4.76 -2.31
N TYR A 107 1.30 -5.45 -3.45
CA TYR A 107 0.13 -5.98 -4.16
C TYR A 107 -0.74 -6.87 -3.26
N LEU A 108 -0.13 -7.83 -2.56
CA LEU A 108 -0.84 -8.73 -1.65
C LEU A 108 -1.42 -8.01 -0.43
N CYS A 109 -0.70 -7.02 0.10
CA CYS A 109 -1.20 -6.17 1.18
C CYS A 109 -2.47 -5.41 0.76
N LYS A 110 -2.45 -4.77 -0.40
CA LYS A 110 -3.64 -4.09 -0.96
C LYS A 110 -4.78 -5.07 -1.21
N LEU A 111 -4.50 -6.22 -1.84
CA LEU A 111 -5.52 -7.22 -2.19
C LEU A 111 -6.28 -7.77 -0.97
N TYR A 112 -5.61 -7.89 0.17
CA TYR A 112 -6.17 -8.52 1.38
C TYR A 112 -6.33 -7.57 2.58
N GLY A 113 -6.08 -6.27 2.41
CA GLY A 113 -6.13 -5.31 3.52
C GLY A 113 -5.11 -5.60 4.62
N LEU A 114 -3.92 -6.07 4.25
CA LEU A 114 -2.81 -6.38 5.17
C LEU A 114 -1.80 -5.22 5.19
N THR A 115 -0.88 -5.27 6.14
CA THR A 115 0.20 -4.29 6.31
C THR A 115 1.56 -4.98 6.27
N GLU A 116 2.65 -4.19 6.28
CA GLU A 116 4.01 -4.72 6.37
C GLU A 116 4.23 -5.60 7.61
N GLN A 117 3.45 -5.38 8.67
CA GLN A 117 3.55 -6.13 9.92
C GLN A 117 3.11 -7.60 9.77
N ASN A 118 2.36 -7.93 8.72
CA ASN A 118 1.95 -9.29 8.40
C ASN A 118 3.03 -10.09 7.67
N ILE A 119 4.16 -9.46 7.31
CA ILE A 119 5.22 -10.05 6.51
C ILE A 119 6.32 -10.62 7.40
N ILE A 120 6.59 -11.92 7.23
CA ILE A 120 7.69 -12.64 7.87
C ILE A 120 8.48 -13.44 6.84
N CYS A 121 9.76 -13.72 7.11
CA CYS A 121 10.51 -14.76 6.40
C CYS A 121 10.37 -16.14 7.07
N HIS A 122 10.90 -17.20 6.45
CA HIS A 122 10.88 -18.55 7.01
C HIS A 122 11.61 -18.61 8.36
N SER A 123 12.79 -17.99 8.47
CA SER A 123 13.58 -17.96 9.71
C SER A 123 12.80 -17.32 10.89
N GLU A 124 12.09 -16.22 10.65
CA GLU A 124 11.20 -15.61 11.66
C GLU A 124 10.00 -16.53 11.98
N GLY A 125 9.48 -17.26 10.98
CA GLY A 125 8.44 -18.27 11.18
C GLY A 125 8.91 -19.43 12.07
N TYR A 126 10.15 -19.89 11.91
CA TYR A 126 10.75 -20.90 12.78
C TYR A 126 10.89 -20.38 14.22
N ALA A 127 11.40 -19.15 14.38
CA ALA A 127 11.52 -18.52 15.70
C ALA A 127 10.17 -18.37 16.42
N LYS A 128 9.07 -18.22 15.65
CA LYS A 128 7.69 -18.20 16.16
C LYS A 128 7.07 -19.59 16.39
N GLY A 129 7.78 -20.67 16.07
CA GLY A 129 7.30 -22.06 16.21
C GLY A 129 6.24 -22.47 15.19
N ILE A 130 6.11 -21.74 14.07
CA ILE A 130 5.07 -21.98 13.05
C ILE A 130 5.63 -22.49 11.72
N ALA A 131 6.95 -22.59 11.58
CA ALA A 131 7.63 -23.09 10.40
C ALA A 131 8.79 -24.05 10.76
N SER A 132 9.29 -24.80 9.79
CA SER A 132 10.48 -25.65 9.90
C SER A 132 11.77 -24.83 10.04
N ASN A 133 12.86 -25.46 10.49
CA ASN A 133 14.13 -24.80 10.77
C ASN A 133 14.93 -24.46 9.50
N HIS A 134 14.39 -23.59 8.65
CA HIS A 134 15.10 -23.02 7.52
C HIS A 134 15.56 -21.59 7.82
N ALA A 135 16.72 -21.22 7.25
CA ALA A 135 17.38 -19.94 7.51
C ALA A 135 17.00 -18.84 6.51
N ASP A 136 16.25 -19.16 5.45
CA ASP A 136 15.85 -18.20 4.44
C ASP A 136 14.96 -17.09 5.03
N VAL A 137 15.13 -15.84 4.65
CA VAL A 137 16.12 -15.28 3.69
C VAL A 137 17.39 -14.75 4.38
N MET A 138 17.56 -15.06 5.66
CA MET A 138 18.54 -14.42 6.56
C MET A 138 19.99 -14.84 6.29
N HIS A 139 20.23 -15.90 5.51
CA HIS A 139 21.57 -16.23 5.00
C HIS A 139 22.00 -15.33 3.82
N TRP A 140 21.04 -14.69 3.14
CA TRP A 140 21.27 -13.91 1.92
C TRP A 140 21.14 -12.41 2.13
N PHE A 141 20.00 -11.93 2.63
CA PHE A 141 19.70 -10.49 2.77
C PHE A 141 20.83 -9.70 3.49
N PRO A 142 21.40 -10.18 4.62
CA PRO A 142 22.46 -9.46 5.30
C PRO A 142 23.74 -9.28 4.49
N LYS A 143 24.03 -10.16 3.52
CA LYS A 143 25.20 -10.02 2.62
C LYS A 143 25.12 -8.77 1.74
N HIS A 144 23.91 -8.26 1.53
CA HIS A 144 23.64 -7.04 0.76
C HIS A 144 23.17 -5.87 1.65
N GLY A 145 23.43 -5.95 2.96
CA GLY A 145 23.07 -4.89 3.91
C GLY A 145 21.57 -4.73 4.13
N LYS A 146 20.78 -5.79 3.90
CA LYS A 146 19.33 -5.81 4.14
C LYS A 146 18.95 -6.76 5.26
N SER A 147 17.78 -6.53 5.83
CA SER A 147 17.12 -7.38 6.82
C SER A 147 15.62 -7.41 6.56
N MET A 148 14.89 -8.26 7.29
CA MET A 148 13.43 -8.25 7.25
C MET A 148 12.83 -6.95 7.77
N ASP A 149 13.51 -6.23 8.68
CA ASP A 149 13.07 -4.91 9.13
C ASP A 149 13.21 -3.87 8.02
N THR A 150 14.34 -3.86 7.30
CA THR A 150 14.49 -2.96 6.14
C THR A 150 13.53 -3.33 5.01
N PHE A 151 13.18 -4.61 4.87
CA PHE A 151 12.20 -5.08 3.88
C PHE A 151 10.80 -4.59 4.22
N ARG A 152 10.34 -4.80 5.45
CA ARG A 152 9.04 -4.28 5.93
C ARG A 152 8.98 -2.75 5.84
N ALA A 153 10.05 -2.04 6.19
CA ALA A 153 10.09 -0.59 6.07
C ALA A 153 9.94 -0.13 4.60
N ALA A 154 10.55 -0.84 3.65
CA ALA A 154 10.39 -0.53 2.22
C ALA A 154 8.98 -0.84 1.70
N VAL A 155 8.39 -1.98 2.09
CA VAL A 155 6.98 -2.30 1.77
C VAL A 155 6.04 -1.24 2.34
N LYS A 156 6.26 -0.82 3.58
CA LYS A 156 5.48 0.25 4.21
C LYS A 156 5.57 1.55 3.42
N ALA A 157 6.77 1.98 3.05
CA ALA A 157 6.96 3.20 2.26
C ALA A 157 6.22 3.12 0.91
N ALA A 158 6.35 2.00 0.20
CA ALA A 158 5.69 1.79 -1.08
C ALA A 158 4.15 1.71 -0.99
N LEU A 159 3.61 1.19 0.13
CA LEU A 159 2.17 1.22 0.39
C LEU A 159 1.65 2.67 0.48
N PHE A 160 2.36 3.55 1.19
CA PHE A 160 1.96 4.95 1.33
C PHE A 160 2.19 5.78 0.05
N GLU A 161 3.33 5.61 -0.63
CA GLU A 161 3.61 6.34 -1.88
C GLU A 161 2.56 6.06 -2.97
N GLN A 162 2.13 4.80 -3.11
CA GLN A 162 1.07 4.48 -4.06
C GLN A 162 -0.33 4.89 -3.58
N GLU A 163 -0.61 4.92 -2.28
CA GLU A 163 -1.88 5.49 -1.78
C GLU A 163 -1.98 6.99 -2.10
N ASP A 164 -0.85 7.71 -2.08
CA ASP A 164 -0.78 9.12 -2.49
C ASP A 164 -0.98 9.29 -4.02
N GLU A 165 -0.50 8.34 -4.84
CA GLU A 165 -0.76 8.32 -6.29
C GLU A 165 -2.21 7.92 -6.64
N ASP A 166 -2.82 7.02 -5.84
CA ASP A 166 -4.20 6.56 -5.99
C ASP A 166 -5.23 7.60 -5.46
N MET A 167 -4.78 8.71 -4.86
CA MET A 167 -5.65 9.78 -4.37
C MET A 167 -6.30 10.54 -5.54
N THR A 168 -7.59 10.30 -5.76
CA THR A 168 -8.34 11.00 -6.80
C THR A 168 -8.57 12.47 -6.46
N GLN A 169 -8.69 13.33 -7.48
CA GLN A 169 -9.09 14.72 -7.31
C GLN A 169 -10.42 14.85 -6.55
N GLU A 170 -11.34 13.89 -6.72
CA GLU A 170 -12.62 13.86 -6.02
C GLU A 170 -12.44 13.61 -4.51
N THR A 171 -11.58 12.66 -4.14
CA THR A 171 -11.23 12.38 -2.75
C THR A 171 -10.54 13.59 -2.11
N PHE A 172 -9.60 14.21 -2.81
CA PHE A 172 -8.94 15.43 -2.36
C PHE A 172 -9.94 16.58 -2.14
N ASN A 173 -10.83 16.83 -3.11
CA ASN A 173 -11.86 17.86 -3.00
C ASN A 173 -12.78 17.59 -1.80
N THR A 174 -13.19 16.34 -1.60
CA THR A 174 -14.04 15.94 -0.46
C THR A 174 -13.35 16.20 0.87
N LEU A 175 -12.06 15.87 1.00
CA LEU A 175 -11.28 16.13 2.20
C LEU A 175 -11.11 17.63 2.45
N MET A 176 -10.85 18.39 1.38
CA MET A 176 -10.71 19.85 1.45
C MET A 176 -12.03 20.52 1.85
N ASP A 177 -13.16 20.09 1.28
CA ASP A 177 -14.49 20.59 1.63
C ASP A 177 -14.83 20.27 3.09
N THR A 178 -14.51 19.06 3.55
CA THR A 178 -14.68 18.67 4.96
C THR A 178 -13.86 19.55 5.89
N TRP A 179 -12.58 19.78 5.57
CA TRP A 179 -11.72 20.66 6.35
C TRP A 179 -12.22 22.11 6.35
N GLN A 180 -12.67 22.61 5.20
CA GLN A 180 -13.25 23.96 5.08
C GLN A 180 -14.52 24.10 5.89
N ASP A 181 -15.42 23.12 5.88
CA ASP A 181 -16.67 23.19 6.64
C ASP A 181 -16.45 23.12 8.16
N GLN A 182 -15.39 22.43 8.60
CA GLN A 182 -15.00 22.41 10.02
C GLN A 182 -14.36 23.72 10.49
N ASN A 183 -13.53 24.36 9.66
CA ASN A 183 -12.73 25.52 10.06
C ASN A 183 -13.32 26.87 9.62
N ASP A 184 -14.12 26.88 8.57
CA ASP A 184 -14.80 28.04 8.01
C ASP A 184 -16.22 27.67 7.55
N PRO A 185 -17.12 27.36 8.52
CA PRO A 185 -18.41 26.80 8.24
C PRO A 185 -19.25 27.72 7.35
N LEU A 186 -19.97 27.11 6.41
CA LEU A 186 -20.94 27.80 5.58
C LEU A 186 -22.22 28.06 6.38
N TYR A 187 -22.52 29.34 6.63
CA TYR A 187 -23.82 29.73 7.16
C TYR A 187 -24.84 29.74 6.03
N ARG A 188 -25.89 28.92 6.14
CA ARG A 188 -26.94 28.76 5.14
C ARG A 188 -28.18 29.57 5.49
N THR A 189 -28.37 29.94 6.75
CA THR A 189 -29.44 30.81 7.21
C THR A 189 -28.94 31.76 8.29
N LEU A 190 -29.73 32.78 8.63
CA LEU A 190 -29.45 33.63 9.79
C LEU A 190 -29.49 32.85 11.12
N ASP A 191 -30.10 31.66 11.14
CA ASP A 191 -30.12 30.79 12.32
C ASP A 191 -28.81 30.08 12.57
N ASP A 192 -27.99 29.88 11.52
CA ASP A 192 -26.64 29.33 11.65
C ASP A 192 -25.64 30.36 12.17
N VAL A 193 -25.98 31.65 12.10
CA VAL A 193 -25.11 32.75 12.54
C VAL A 193 -25.12 32.83 14.07
N PRO A 194 -23.93 32.88 14.71
CA PRO A 194 -23.84 33.05 16.15
C PRO A 194 -24.56 34.31 16.62
N SER A 195 -25.23 34.22 17.78
CA SER A 195 -26.08 35.30 18.32
C SER A 195 -25.37 36.66 18.40
N TYR A 196 -24.08 36.68 18.72
CA TYR A 196 -23.26 37.89 18.82
C TYR A 196 -22.97 38.61 17.48
N TRP A 197 -23.33 38.00 16.35
CA TRP A 197 -23.22 38.56 14.99
C TRP A 197 -24.57 38.66 14.27
N LYS A 198 -25.65 38.12 14.84
CA LYS A 198 -26.93 37.94 14.16
C LYS A 198 -27.60 39.27 13.77
N ASP A 199 -27.53 40.29 14.62
CA ASP A 199 -28.11 41.61 14.33
C ASP A 199 -27.37 42.33 13.19
N ASP A 200 -26.03 42.28 13.20
CA ASP A 200 -25.21 42.86 12.14
C ASP A 200 -25.43 42.13 10.81
N ALA A 201 -25.47 40.79 10.84
CA ALA A 201 -25.77 39.97 9.67
C ALA A 201 -27.15 40.31 9.10
N THR A 202 -28.18 40.44 9.95
CA THR A 202 -29.54 40.82 9.54
C THR A 202 -29.56 42.20 8.89
N ALA A 203 -28.83 43.17 9.44
CA ALA A 203 -28.72 44.51 8.88
C ALA A 203 -28.02 44.50 7.50
N LEU A 204 -26.95 43.73 7.34
CA LEU A 204 -26.24 43.56 6.06
C LEU A 204 -27.13 42.94 4.98
N VAL A 205 -27.92 41.92 5.33
CA VAL A 205 -28.90 41.31 4.42
C VAL A 205 -29.97 42.32 4.04
N LYS A 206 -30.56 43.02 5.01
CA LYS A 206 -31.60 44.04 4.77
C LYS A 206 -31.10 45.19 3.88
N ALA A 207 -29.82 45.55 4.00
CA ALA A 207 -29.17 46.55 3.17
C ALA A 207 -28.82 46.05 1.75
N GLY A 208 -29.03 44.75 1.46
CA GLY A 208 -28.68 44.13 0.18
C GLY A 208 -27.18 43.91 -0.03
N ALA A 209 -26.37 44.06 1.03
CA ALA A 209 -24.92 43.83 0.99
C ALA A 209 -24.58 42.33 0.93
N ILE A 210 -25.45 41.49 1.47
CA ILE A 210 -25.39 40.03 1.34
C ILE A 210 -26.65 39.58 0.60
N LYS A 211 -26.49 39.06 -0.62
CA LYS A 211 -27.59 38.68 -1.52
C LYS A 211 -27.95 37.19 -1.49
N GLY A 212 -27.24 36.39 -0.70
CA GLY A 212 -27.41 34.93 -0.67
C GLY A 212 -26.93 34.25 -1.96
N ASP A 213 -27.11 32.94 -2.03
CA ASP A 213 -26.67 32.08 -3.15
C ASP A 213 -27.63 32.04 -4.35
N GLY A 214 -28.74 32.80 -4.29
CA GLY A 214 -29.74 32.85 -5.36
C GLY A 214 -30.67 31.63 -5.43
N VAL A 215 -30.60 30.72 -4.46
CA VAL A 215 -31.51 29.56 -4.37
C VAL A 215 -32.45 29.74 -3.17
N ILE A 216 -31.92 29.60 -1.94
CA ILE A 216 -32.70 29.76 -0.69
C ILE A 216 -31.84 30.06 0.55
N SER A 217 -30.53 30.30 0.40
CA SER A 217 -29.61 30.32 1.55
C SER A 217 -28.80 31.63 1.67
N PHE A 218 -28.51 31.99 2.93
CA PHE A 218 -27.57 33.02 3.40
C PHE A 218 -26.18 32.84 2.77
N GLY A 219 -25.78 31.59 2.48
CA GLY A 219 -24.71 31.22 1.54
C GLY A 219 -23.33 31.82 1.81
N VAL A 220 -23.01 32.22 3.04
CA VAL A 220 -21.77 32.94 3.36
C VAL A 220 -20.96 32.16 4.39
N ARG A 221 -19.67 31.93 4.10
CA ARG A 221 -18.74 31.32 5.06
C ARG A 221 -18.44 32.27 6.22
N ALA A 222 -18.22 31.70 7.40
CA ALA A 222 -18.02 32.42 8.65
C ALA A 222 -16.94 33.52 8.56
N SER A 223 -15.82 33.24 7.89
CA SER A 223 -14.72 34.18 7.65
C SER A 223 -15.16 35.41 6.85
N THR A 224 -15.97 35.20 5.81
CA THR A 224 -16.48 36.25 4.94
C THR A 224 -17.51 37.11 5.67
N LEU A 225 -18.41 36.49 6.44
CA LEU A 225 -19.36 37.22 7.28
C LEU A 225 -18.63 38.06 8.33
N LYS A 226 -17.63 37.48 8.99
CA LYS A 226 -16.79 38.17 9.99
C LYS A 226 -16.18 39.44 9.40
N ALA A 227 -15.59 39.35 8.21
CA ALA A 227 -15.00 40.50 7.53
C ALA A 227 -16.05 41.58 7.20
N ALA A 228 -17.23 41.19 6.69
CA ALA A 228 -18.31 42.12 6.40
C ALA A 228 -18.81 42.85 7.66
N ILE A 229 -18.99 42.12 8.76
CA ILE A 229 -19.42 42.68 10.05
C ILE A 229 -18.38 43.65 10.62
N ILE A 230 -17.09 43.31 10.55
CA ILE A 230 -16.01 44.21 10.99
C ILE A 230 -16.08 45.53 10.22
N ASN A 231 -16.22 45.47 8.89
CA ASN A 231 -16.32 46.66 8.05
C ASN A 231 -17.57 47.50 8.35
N LYS A 232 -18.71 46.86 8.57
CA LYS A 232 -19.94 47.55 8.99
C LYS A 232 -19.73 48.27 10.31
N ARG A 233 -19.26 47.57 11.35
CA ARG A 233 -19.04 48.14 12.68
C ARG A 233 -18.05 49.30 12.66
N TYR A 234 -17.00 49.19 11.84
CA TYR A 234 -16.05 50.29 11.61
C TYR A 234 -16.73 51.52 11.01
N THR A 235 -17.58 51.31 10.00
CA THR A 235 -18.31 52.39 9.32
C THR A 235 -19.33 53.05 10.26
N ASP A 236 -20.08 52.26 11.02
CA ASP A 236 -21.05 52.75 12.00
C ASP A 236 -20.38 53.60 13.08
N ASN A 237 -19.18 53.21 13.54
CA ASN A 237 -18.42 53.99 14.52
C ASN A 237 -17.85 55.30 13.95
N LYS A 238 -17.56 55.37 12.65
CA LYS A 238 -17.12 56.61 11.99
C LYS A 238 -18.24 57.64 11.84
N ASN A 239 -19.49 57.18 11.78
CA ASN A 239 -20.66 58.02 11.53
C ASN A 239 -21.42 58.39 12.83
N LYS A 240 -20.89 58.02 14.00
CA LYS A 240 -21.34 58.47 15.32
C LYS A 240 -20.57 59.70 15.75
#